data_AF-A0A7S1LNE2-F1
#
_entry.id   AF-A0A7S1LNE2-F1
#
_cell.length_a   1.000
_cell.length_b   1.000
_cell.length_c   1.000
_cell.angle_alpha   90.00
_cell.angle_beta   90.00
_cell.angle_gamma   90.00
#
_symmetry.space_group_name_H-M   'P 1'
#
loop_
_entity.id
_entity.type
_entity.pdbx_description
1 polymer ?
#
loop_
_entity_poly.entity_id
_entity_poly.type
_entity_poly.pdbx_seq_one_letter_code
_entity_poly.pdbx_strand_id
1 'polypeptide(L)'
;MSGHHALKGVDEAAVRAQKASEVEVWNKFEGQEKPNFFEEIIIAKDGGFSEVGELWYNARWATALITLVFLVSNLYYTFYVDLLVIERPVPNASEAKPTCIIAFVLDYVLDELGLLGKFGIPERIGGDKIVAGIELTLTMGRILLTLWHSLRAMFGKTERVRWFSAEAVWWSLIPDLYTYSAMRLLHYVSPQVLVADFSIVSKSETAWKSVFVFHRLACFVIGFDAFLLKCRECREFLAGDLTLGDLGALLIFLKQVLGIVQLGMFVRDRLFIFIFAGEDGIMQMGEASKKKVWNAMLVREIFRTFSLDKAMVVLLSFDDSDFQKLVLNDTNKLGGKAAKIAPETTSDEDDTDEDSDAP
;
A
#
# COMPACT_ATOMS: atom_id res chain seq x y z
N MET A 1 11.78 44.10 -8.24
CA MET A 1 10.75 43.95 -9.31
C MET A 1 11.26 43.31 -10.62
N SER A 2 12.53 42.92 -10.75
CA SER A 2 13.06 42.33 -12.02
C SER A 2 12.85 40.81 -12.18
N GLY A 3 12.55 40.07 -11.10
CA GLY A 3 12.46 38.60 -11.14
C GLY A 3 11.17 37.99 -11.74
N HIS A 4 10.10 38.79 -11.92
CA HIS A 4 8.81 38.26 -12.41
C HIS A 4 8.75 38.11 -13.93
N HIS A 5 9.60 38.81 -14.69
CA HIS A 5 9.65 38.65 -16.15
C HIS A 5 10.44 37.41 -16.59
N ALA A 6 11.42 36.96 -15.80
CA ALA A 6 12.24 35.79 -16.16
C ALA A 6 11.48 34.45 -16.03
N LEU A 7 10.62 34.31 -15.02
CA LEU A 7 9.80 33.09 -14.85
C LEU A 7 8.72 32.94 -15.93
N LYS A 8 8.24 34.05 -16.50
CA LYS A 8 7.20 34.03 -17.54
C LYS A 8 7.73 33.50 -18.89
N GLY A 9 9.02 33.73 -19.19
CA GLY A 9 9.63 33.27 -20.44
C GLY A 9 9.96 31.77 -20.47
N VAL A 10 10.30 31.18 -19.32
CA VAL A 10 10.60 29.74 -19.21
C VAL A 10 9.35 28.90 -19.46
N ASP A 11 8.20 29.36 -18.98
CA ASP A 11 6.91 28.69 -19.16
C ASP A 11 6.46 28.74 -20.63
N GLU A 12 6.60 29.88 -21.31
CA GLU A 12 6.25 29.99 -22.73
C GLU A 12 7.08 29.08 -23.64
N ALA A 13 8.39 28.94 -23.37
CA ALA A 13 9.25 28.06 -24.14
C ALA A 13 8.88 26.57 -23.95
N ALA A 14 8.61 26.15 -22.70
CA ALA A 14 8.17 24.79 -22.39
C ALA A 14 6.81 24.47 -23.05
N VAL A 15 5.85 25.41 -22.98
CA VAL A 15 4.54 25.26 -23.63
C VAL A 15 4.67 25.17 -25.15
N ARG A 16 5.56 25.96 -25.77
CA ARG A 16 5.81 25.86 -27.23
C ARG A 16 6.46 24.52 -27.61
N ALA A 17 7.41 24.03 -26.82
CA ALA A 17 8.04 22.73 -27.05
C ALA A 17 7.05 21.57 -26.90
N GLN A 18 6.18 21.62 -25.89
CA GLN A 18 5.12 20.64 -25.71
C GLN A 18 4.16 20.64 -26.89
N LYS A 19 3.68 21.80 -27.33
CA LYS A 19 2.79 21.92 -28.50
C LYS A 19 3.44 21.40 -29.78
N ALA A 20 4.73 21.67 -29.98
CA ALA A 20 5.46 21.15 -31.13
C ALA A 20 5.52 19.61 -31.10
N SER A 21 5.78 19.02 -29.92
CA SER A 21 5.78 17.56 -29.73
C SER A 21 4.38 16.95 -29.92
N GLU A 22 3.32 17.60 -29.43
CA GLU A 22 1.94 17.16 -29.65
C GLU A 22 1.56 17.14 -31.13
N VAL A 23 1.97 18.17 -31.89
CA VAL A 23 1.75 18.24 -33.35
C VAL A 23 2.55 17.15 -34.06
N GLU A 24 3.79 16.88 -33.65
CA GLU A 24 4.59 15.80 -34.22
C GLU A 24 3.94 14.43 -33.99
N VAL A 25 3.50 14.15 -32.75
CA VAL A 25 2.80 12.91 -32.40
C VAL A 25 1.47 12.79 -33.16
N TRP A 26 0.70 13.88 -33.26
CA TRP A 26 -0.54 13.89 -34.04
C TRP A 26 -0.27 13.56 -35.50
N ASN A 27 0.68 14.25 -36.13
CA ASN A 27 1.03 14.05 -37.54
C ASN A 27 1.54 12.63 -37.82
N LYS A 28 2.19 11.97 -36.85
CA LYS A 28 2.60 10.55 -36.97
C LYS A 28 1.39 9.62 -37.14
N PHE A 29 0.28 9.90 -36.46
CA PHE A 29 -0.92 9.05 -36.45
C PHE A 29 -2.04 9.54 -37.39
N GLU A 30 -1.97 10.78 -37.86
CA GLU A 30 -2.91 11.35 -38.80
C GLU A 30 -2.92 10.55 -40.13
N GLY A 31 -4.11 10.15 -40.58
CA GLY A 31 -4.29 9.35 -41.80
C GLY A 31 -4.19 7.84 -41.62
N GLN A 32 -3.85 7.33 -40.44
CA GLN A 32 -3.93 5.90 -40.13
C GLN A 32 -5.38 5.50 -39.79
N GLU A 33 -5.92 4.46 -40.42
CA GLU A 33 -7.29 3.98 -40.13
C GLU A 33 -7.40 3.41 -38.70
N LYS A 34 -6.33 2.78 -38.19
CA LYS A 34 -6.24 2.17 -36.86
C LYS A 34 -4.85 2.45 -36.25
N PRO A 35 -4.62 3.67 -35.73
CA PRO A 35 -3.32 4.03 -35.16
C PRO A 35 -3.00 3.17 -33.93
N ASN A 36 -1.79 2.60 -33.91
CA ASN A 36 -1.30 1.83 -32.76
C ASN A 36 -0.53 2.75 -31.80
N PHE A 37 -1.24 3.45 -30.92
CA PHE A 37 -0.63 4.35 -29.93
C PHE A 37 0.29 3.63 -28.93
N PHE A 38 0.17 2.30 -28.82
CA PHE A 38 0.91 1.49 -27.85
C PHE A 38 1.96 0.59 -28.50
N GLU A 39 2.41 0.93 -29.73
CA GLU A 39 3.44 0.16 -30.43
C GLU A 39 4.74 0.02 -29.61
N GLU A 40 5.09 1.05 -28.85
CA GLU A 40 6.31 1.10 -28.04
C GLU A 40 6.13 0.49 -26.63
N ILE A 41 4.90 0.17 -26.23
CA ILE A 41 4.57 -0.31 -24.89
C ILE A 41 4.15 -1.77 -24.99
N ILE A 42 5.07 -2.67 -24.63
CA ILE A 42 4.81 -4.11 -24.62
C ILE A 42 4.80 -4.61 -23.18
N ILE A 43 3.75 -5.35 -22.81
CA ILE A 43 3.70 -6.05 -21.52
C ILE A 43 4.83 -7.10 -21.47
N ALA A 44 5.61 -7.09 -20.40
CA ALA A 44 6.72 -8.00 -20.20
C ALA A 44 6.24 -9.47 -20.18
N LYS A 45 6.71 -10.26 -21.15
CA LYS A 45 6.30 -11.68 -21.31
C LYS A 45 6.79 -12.58 -20.19
N ASP A 46 7.88 -12.21 -19.54
CA ASP A 46 8.44 -12.91 -18.39
C ASP A 46 7.86 -12.39 -17.04
N GLY A 47 6.90 -11.45 -17.09
CA GLY A 47 6.35 -10.81 -15.90
C GLY A 47 7.29 -9.80 -15.25
N GLY A 48 8.31 -9.31 -15.97
CA GLY A 48 9.21 -8.25 -15.52
C GLY A 48 10.43 -8.72 -14.74
N PHE A 49 10.63 -10.03 -14.62
CA PHE A 49 11.70 -10.56 -13.78
C PHE A 49 13.10 -10.21 -14.32
N SER A 50 13.26 -10.03 -15.63
CA SER A 50 14.51 -9.55 -16.25
C SER A 50 14.91 -8.15 -15.78
N GLU A 51 13.94 -7.32 -15.41
CA GLU A 51 14.16 -5.92 -15.03
C GLU A 51 14.38 -5.72 -13.52
N VAL A 52 14.31 -6.80 -12.72
CA VAL A 52 14.51 -6.73 -11.25
C VAL A 52 15.86 -6.11 -10.89
N GLY A 53 16.91 -6.41 -11.65
CA GLY A 53 18.24 -5.83 -11.45
C GLY A 53 18.27 -4.31 -11.62
N GLU A 54 17.38 -3.76 -12.46
CA GLU A 54 17.29 -2.32 -12.68
C GLU A 54 16.48 -1.59 -11.60
N LEU A 55 15.88 -2.31 -10.63
CA LEU A 55 15.20 -1.66 -9.51
C LEU A 55 16.17 -0.90 -8.62
N TRP A 56 17.43 -1.31 -8.51
CA TRP A 56 18.37 -0.69 -7.58
C TRP A 56 18.86 0.69 -8.00
N TYR A 57 18.78 1.66 -7.08
CA TYR A 57 19.45 2.97 -7.17
C TYR A 57 19.75 3.51 -5.77
N ASN A 58 20.80 4.33 -5.63
CA ASN A 58 21.33 4.71 -4.31
C ASN A 58 20.35 5.51 -3.44
N ALA A 59 19.47 6.32 -4.04
CA ALA A 59 18.48 7.09 -3.29
C ALA A 59 17.45 6.22 -2.53
N ARG A 60 17.34 4.92 -2.84
CA ARG A 60 16.46 3.99 -2.11
C ARG A 60 16.80 3.84 -0.64
N TRP A 61 18.07 4.00 -0.26
CA TRP A 61 18.43 3.96 1.16
C TRP A 61 17.69 5.03 1.95
N ALA A 62 17.52 6.22 1.38
CA ALA A 62 16.80 7.31 2.02
C ALA A 62 15.30 6.99 2.13
N THR A 63 14.66 6.50 1.07
CA THR A 63 13.23 6.16 1.11
C THR A 63 12.95 4.99 2.05
N ALA A 64 13.77 3.94 2.03
CA ALA A 64 13.65 2.82 2.96
C ALA A 64 13.85 3.25 4.42
N LEU A 65 14.81 4.14 4.69
CA LEU A 65 15.01 4.72 6.01
C LEU A 65 13.80 5.53 6.46
N ILE A 66 13.23 6.37 5.58
CA ILE A 66 12.01 7.13 5.86
C ILE A 66 10.85 6.18 6.21
N THR A 67 10.64 5.12 5.42
CA THR A 67 9.63 4.09 5.70
C THR A 67 9.85 3.44 7.07
N LEU A 68 11.10 3.11 7.42
CA LEU A 68 11.44 2.51 8.71
C LEU A 68 11.22 3.47 9.89
N VAL A 69 11.65 4.73 9.78
CA VAL A 69 11.40 5.78 10.78
C VAL A 69 9.91 5.92 11.01
N PHE A 70 9.14 5.95 9.93
CA PHE A 70 7.69 6.03 9.97
C PHE A 70 7.02 4.81 10.60
N LEU A 71 7.53 3.60 10.34
CA LEU A 71 7.06 2.38 10.98
C LEU A 71 7.29 2.43 12.49
N VAL A 72 8.52 2.70 12.91
CA VAL A 72 8.89 2.75 14.33
C VAL A 72 8.14 3.86 15.05
N SER A 73 8.06 5.05 14.46
CA SER A 73 7.38 6.20 15.05
C SER A 73 5.87 5.95 15.18
N ASN A 74 5.24 5.33 14.18
CA ASN A 74 3.81 5.00 14.25
C ASN A 74 3.52 3.99 15.37
N LEU A 75 4.33 2.93 15.48
CA LEU A 75 4.17 1.94 16.55
C LEU A 75 4.39 2.58 17.92
N TYR A 76 5.49 3.30 18.10
CA TYR A 76 5.79 4.00 19.35
C TYR A 76 4.66 4.94 19.76
N TYR A 77 4.19 5.79 18.83
CA TYR A 77 3.11 6.73 19.10
C TYR A 77 1.81 6.03 19.51
N THR A 78 1.39 4.99 18.78
CA THR A 78 0.19 4.23 19.13
C THR A 78 0.32 3.60 20.52
N PHE A 79 1.44 2.93 20.82
CA PHE A 79 1.65 2.36 22.15
C PHE A 79 1.66 3.42 23.25
N TYR A 80 2.39 4.51 23.05
CA TYR A 80 2.54 5.57 24.05
C TYR A 80 1.21 6.25 24.37
N VAL A 81 0.47 6.69 23.33
CA VAL A 81 -0.80 7.39 23.51
C VAL A 81 -1.85 6.48 24.15
N ASP A 82 -1.97 5.24 23.66
CA ASP A 82 -3.01 4.34 24.18
C ASP A 82 -2.71 3.88 25.62
N LEU A 83 -1.42 3.64 25.95
CA LEU A 83 -1.03 3.33 27.34
C LEU A 83 -1.27 4.53 28.27
N LEU A 84 -0.95 5.74 27.82
CA LEU A 84 -1.22 6.96 28.59
C LEU A 84 -2.72 7.10 28.90
N VAL A 85 -3.59 6.86 27.91
CA VAL A 85 -5.05 6.89 28.10
C VAL A 85 -5.52 5.82 29.09
N ILE A 86 -4.95 4.62 29.05
CA ILE A 86 -5.30 3.53 29.97
C ILE A 86 -4.86 3.85 31.41
N GLU A 87 -3.68 4.43 31.59
CA GLU A 87 -3.10 4.79 32.89
C GLU A 87 -3.77 6.01 33.55
N ARG A 88 -4.44 6.88 32.78
CA ARG A 88 -5.16 8.04 33.32
C ARG A 88 -6.18 7.60 34.39
N PRO A 89 -6.21 8.21 35.58
CA PRO A 89 -7.19 7.88 36.60
C PRO A 89 -8.60 8.17 36.07
N VAL A 90 -9.55 7.26 36.32
CA VAL A 90 -10.95 7.49 35.92
C VAL A 90 -11.48 8.63 36.79
N PRO A 91 -11.99 9.74 36.20
CA PRO A 91 -12.64 10.77 36.98
C PRO A 91 -13.76 10.16 37.82
N ASN A 92 -14.04 10.73 39.00
CA ASN A 92 -15.14 10.26 39.85
C ASN A 92 -16.41 10.05 39.02
N ALA A 93 -17.08 8.91 39.18
CA ALA A 93 -18.19 8.48 38.32
C ALA A 93 -19.33 9.51 38.21
N SER A 94 -19.46 10.41 39.18
CA SER A 94 -20.42 11.53 39.17
C SER A 94 -20.12 12.63 38.15
N GLU A 95 -18.88 12.75 37.66
CA GLU A 95 -18.43 13.84 36.78
C GLU A 95 -18.07 13.36 35.36
N ALA A 96 -17.94 12.04 35.16
CA ALA A 96 -17.56 11.46 33.88
C ALA A 96 -18.70 11.58 32.86
N LYS A 97 -18.61 12.55 31.94
CA LYS A 97 -19.44 12.59 30.73
C LYS A 97 -18.96 11.51 29.76
N PRO A 98 -19.86 10.79 29.07
CA PRO A 98 -19.46 9.82 28.06
C PRO A 98 -18.68 10.54 26.96
N THR A 99 -17.40 10.21 26.86
CA THR A 99 -16.47 10.81 25.90
C THR A 99 -16.48 10.09 24.55
N CYS A 100 -16.99 8.86 24.48
CA CYS A 100 -16.99 8.03 23.29
C CYS A 100 -18.38 7.43 23.02
N ILE A 101 -18.71 7.23 21.74
CA ILE A 101 -19.97 6.62 21.31
C ILE A 101 -20.05 5.16 21.80
N ILE A 102 -18.95 4.41 21.74
CA ILE A 102 -18.89 3.02 22.18
C ILE A 102 -19.22 2.86 23.66
N ALA A 103 -18.76 3.78 24.53
CA ALA A 103 -19.12 3.77 25.94
C ALA A 103 -20.60 4.05 26.12
N PHE A 104 -21.15 5.02 25.40
CA PHE A 104 -22.58 5.31 25.46
C PHE A 104 -23.43 4.10 25.06
N VAL A 105 -23.07 3.42 23.96
CA VAL A 105 -23.79 2.22 23.49
C VAL A 105 -23.61 1.06 24.47
N LEU A 106 -22.39 0.83 24.95
CA LEU A 106 -22.10 -0.28 25.87
C LEU A 106 -22.80 -0.08 27.21
N ASP A 107 -22.75 1.12 27.78
CA ASP A 107 -23.45 1.46 29.03
C ASP A 107 -24.95 1.23 28.87
N TYR A 108 -25.55 1.71 27.78
CA TYR A 108 -26.98 1.52 27.50
C TYR A 108 -27.35 0.04 27.38
N VAL A 109 -26.57 -0.75 26.61
CA VAL A 109 -26.84 -2.17 26.39
C VAL A 109 -26.66 -2.98 27.67
N LEU A 110 -25.60 -2.73 28.46
CA LEU A 110 -25.35 -3.48 29.68
C LEU A 110 -26.35 -3.14 30.80
N ASP A 111 -26.82 -1.90 30.84
CA ASP A 111 -27.88 -1.45 31.76
C ASP A 111 -29.22 -2.11 31.41
N GLU A 112 -29.62 -2.05 30.14
CA GLU A 112 -30.87 -2.67 29.66
C GLU A 112 -30.90 -4.19 29.87
N LEU A 113 -29.75 -4.86 29.72
CA LEU A 113 -29.63 -6.31 29.97
C LEU A 113 -29.50 -6.67 31.47
N GLY A 114 -29.41 -5.67 32.36
CA GLY A 114 -29.19 -5.87 33.80
C GLY A 114 -27.87 -6.60 34.12
N LEU A 115 -26.88 -6.53 33.22
CA LEU A 115 -25.61 -7.25 33.35
C LEU A 115 -24.62 -6.52 34.25
N LEU A 116 -24.68 -5.19 34.31
CA LEU A 116 -23.82 -4.38 35.17
C LEU A 116 -23.89 -4.83 36.63
N GLY A 117 -25.12 -5.01 37.16
CA GLY A 117 -25.33 -5.50 38.52
C GLY A 117 -24.95 -6.97 38.71
N LYS A 118 -25.14 -7.82 37.69
CA LYS A 118 -24.87 -9.26 37.78
C LYS A 118 -23.39 -9.62 37.80
N PHE A 119 -22.57 -8.92 37.03
CA PHE A 119 -21.14 -9.19 36.96
C PHE A 119 -20.32 -8.47 38.02
N GLY A 120 -20.98 -7.64 38.85
CA GLY A 120 -20.31 -6.90 39.91
C GLY A 120 -19.18 -6.03 39.38
N ILE A 121 -19.34 -5.46 38.18
CA ILE A 121 -18.35 -4.57 37.56
C ILE A 121 -18.39 -3.27 38.37
N PRO A 122 -17.42 -3.01 39.28
CA PRO A 122 -17.61 -2.04 40.34
C PRO A 122 -17.53 -0.58 39.86
N GLU A 123 -17.02 -0.34 38.67
CA GLU A 123 -16.76 1.00 38.14
C GLU A 123 -17.03 1.05 36.62
N ARG A 124 -17.62 2.14 36.15
CA ARG A 124 -17.78 2.40 34.71
C ARG A 124 -16.40 2.54 34.08
N ILE A 125 -16.06 1.63 33.18
CA ILE A 125 -14.81 1.72 32.41
C ILE A 125 -14.94 2.88 31.42
N GLY A 126 -14.00 3.83 31.46
CA GLY A 126 -13.95 4.94 30.50
C GLY A 126 -13.92 4.44 29.05
N GLY A 127 -14.76 5.00 28.19
CA GLY A 127 -14.84 4.59 26.78
C GLY A 127 -13.54 4.80 26.01
N ASP A 128 -12.79 5.82 26.37
CA ASP A 128 -11.41 6.07 25.93
C ASP A 128 -10.50 4.88 26.22
N LYS A 129 -10.55 4.30 27.42
CA LYS A 129 -9.77 3.11 27.79
C LYS A 129 -10.15 1.88 26.99
N ILE A 130 -11.43 1.70 26.69
CA ILE A 130 -11.92 0.60 25.85
C ILE A 130 -11.36 0.74 24.44
N VAL A 131 -11.45 1.93 23.84
CA VAL A 131 -10.94 2.20 22.50
C VAL A 131 -9.42 2.01 22.42
N ALA A 132 -8.67 2.57 23.38
CA ALA A 132 -7.23 2.39 23.50
C ALA A 132 -6.85 0.91 23.66
N GLY A 133 -7.58 0.16 24.51
CA GLY A 133 -7.37 -1.28 24.69
C GLY A 133 -7.61 -2.09 23.43
N ILE A 134 -8.64 -1.76 22.64
CA ILE A 134 -8.92 -2.38 21.35
C ILE A 134 -7.79 -2.07 20.36
N GLU A 135 -7.36 -0.80 20.25
CA GLU A 135 -6.30 -0.39 19.34
C GLU A 135 -4.96 -1.09 19.66
N LEU A 136 -4.57 -1.14 20.94
CA LEU A 136 -3.38 -1.88 21.40
C LEU A 136 -3.45 -3.37 21.09
N THR A 137 -4.59 -4.00 21.38
CA THR A 137 -4.77 -5.44 21.15
C THR A 137 -4.63 -5.78 19.67
N LEU A 138 -5.26 -4.99 18.80
CA LEU A 138 -5.17 -5.22 17.37
C LEU A 138 -3.76 -4.90 16.83
N THR A 139 -3.11 -3.85 17.33
CA THR A 139 -1.71 -3.51 16.99
C THR A 139 -0.77 -4.66 17.36
N MET A 140 -0.89 -5.18 18.58
CA MET A 140 -0.10 -6.32 19.05
C MET A 140 -0.36 -7.57 18.21
N GLY A 141 -1.63 -7.88 17.92
CA GLY A 141 -2.00 -8.99 17.05
C GLY A 141 -1.35 -8.89 15.66
N ARG A 142 -1.28 -7.67 15.09
CA ARG A 142 -0.60 -7.42 13.82
C ARG A 142 0.90 -7.60 13.91
N ILE A 143 1.55 -7.12 14.96
CA ILE A 143 2.99 -7.34 15.19
C ILE A 143 3.30 -8.84 15.28
N LEU A 144 2.53 -9.59 16.08
CA LEU A 144 2.69 -11.04 16.23
C LEU A 144 2.49 -11.77 14.92
N LEU A 145 1.49 -11.36 14.11
CA LEU A 145 1.26 -11.93 12.78
C LEU A 145 2.44 -11.64 11.84
N THR A 146 2.98 -10.42 11.83
CA THR A 146 4.18 -10.07 11.07
C THR A 146 5.37 -10.92 11.50
N LEU A 147 5.62 -11.05 12.80
CA LEU A 147 6.70 -11.90 13.32
C LEU A 147 6.51 -13.37 12.92
N TRP A 148 5.30 -13.89 13.02
CA TRP A 148 4.96 -15.25 12.59
C TRP A 148 5.27 -15.48 11.10
N HIS A 149 4.85 -14.58 10.22
CA HIS A 149 5.14 -14.69 8.79
C HIS A 149 6.62 -14.48 8.48
N SER A 150 7.31 -13.59 9.18
CA SER A 150 8.78 -13.42 9.08
C SER A 150 9.51 -14.70 9.47
N LEU A 151 9.12 -15.35 10.58
CA LEU A 151 9.68 -16.64 10.99
C LEU A 151 9.42 -17.72 9.94
N ARG A 152 8.21 -17.80 9.36
CA ARG A 152 7.91 -18.73 8.27
C ARG A 152 8.65 -18.42 6.97
N ALA A 153 8.95 -17.16 6.70
CA ALA A 153 9.77 -16.72 5.58
C ALA A 153 11.25 -17.06 5.77
N MET A 154 11.72 -17.24 7.00
CA MET A 154 13.10 -17.69 7.27
C MET A 154 13.21 -19.21 7.37
N PHE A 155 12.29 -19.86 8.09
CA PHE A 155 12.38 -21.27 8.47
C PHE A 155 11.38 -22.19 7.75
N GLY A 156 10.70 -21.69 6.71
CA GLY A 156 9.74 -22.47 5.94
C GLY A 156 10.38 -23.68 5.26
N LYS A 157 9.85 -24.89 5.54
CA LYS A 157 10.36 -26.16 4.97
C LYS A 157 10.29 -26.24 3.45
N THR A 158 9.31 -25.56 2.85
CA THR A 158 9.12 -25.55 1.40
C THR A 158 9.34 -24.16 0.85
N GLU A 159 9.92 -24.08 -0.36
CA GLU A 159 10.15 -22.81 -1.06
C GLU A 159 8.84 -22.02 -1.21
N ARG A 160 7.73 -22.71 -1.49
CA ARG A 160 6.39 -22.11 -1.53
C ARG A 160 6.03 -21.41 -0.22
N VAL A 161 6.10 -22.11 0.92
CA VAL A 161 5.74 -21.51 2.22
C VAL A 161 6.62 -20.31 2.53
N ARG A 162 7.92 -20.42 2.22
CA ARG A 162 8.89 -19.36 2.44
C ARG A 162 8.51 -18.06 1.73
N TRP A 163 8.32 -18.13 0.43
CA TRP A 163 8.10 -16.93 -0.38
C TRP A 163 6.69 -16.36 -0.28
N PHE A 164 5.67 -17.19 -0.10
CA PHE A 164 4.32 -16.68 0.20
C PHE A 164 4.27 -15.99 1.58
N SER A 165 5.10 -16.42 2.54
CA SER A 165 5.17 -15.73 3.83
C SER A 165 5.95 -14.42 3.70
N ALA A 166 7.04 -14.39 2.93
CA ALA A 166 7.78 -13.17 2.64
C ALA A 166 6.91 -12.13 1.90
N GLU A 167 6.16 -12.58 0.88
CA GLU A 167 5.16 -11.80 0.15
C GLU A 167 4.17 -11.12 1.11
N ALA A 168 3.59 -11.89 2.04
CA ALA A 168 2.67 -11.34 3.03
C ALA A 168 3.33 -10.27 3.93
N VAL A 169 4.58 -10.50 4.36
CA VAL A 169 5.34 -9.54 5.19
C VAL A 169 5.53 -8.22 4.44
N TRP A 170 6.09 -8.28 3.23
CA TRP A 170 6.52 -7.09 2.50
C TRP A 170 5.37 -6.33 1.84
N TRP A 171 4.37 -7.03 1.29
CA TRP A 171 3.30 -6.37 0.52
C TRP A 171 2.07 -6.01 1.33
N SER A 172 1.87 -6.65 2.48
CA SER A 172 0.67 -6.47 3.30
C SER A 172 1.01 -6.02 4.71
N LEU A 173 1.79 -6.80 5.46
CA LEU A 173 1.90 -6.62 6.90
C LEU A 173 2.77 -5.43 7.31
N ILE A 174 3.94 -5.22 6.68
CA ILE A 174 4.77 -4.03 6.93
C ILE A 174 4.03 -2.74 6.50
N PRO A 175 3.41 -2.68 5.29
CA PRO A 175 2.62 -1.54 4.91
C PRO A 175 1.46 -1.21 5.87
N ASP A 176 0.80 -2.26 6.34
CA ASP A 176 -0.25 -2.14 7.33
C ASP A 176 0.28 -1.56 8.65
N LEU A 177 1.43 -2.05 9.16
CA LEU A 177 1.98 -1.62 10.44
C LEU A 177 2.43 -0.15 10.47
N TYR A 178 3.02 0.38 9.38
CA TYR A 178 3.53 1.77 9.39
C TYR A 178 2.41 2.84 9.32
N THR A 179 1.21 2.44 8.92
CA THR A 179 -0.01 3.27 8.90
C THR A 179 -1.07 2.78 9.89
N TYR A 180 -0.75 1.78 10.72
CA TYR A 180 -1.74 1.11 11.53
C TYR A 180 -2.36 2.07 12.54
N SER A 181 -3.69 2.13 12.55
CA SER A 181 -4.51 2.72 13.60
C SER A 181 -5.93 2.17 13.51
N ALA A 182 -6.65 2.12 14.65
CA ALA A 182 -8.09 1.85 14.68
C ALA A 182 -8.89 2.86 13.82
N MET A 183 -8.38 4.09 13.65
CA MET A 183 -8.95 5.09 12.73
C MET A 183 -9.06 4.59 11.28
N ARG A 184 -8.23 3.62 10.88
CA ARG A 184 -8.30 3.02 9.54
C ARG A 184 -9.63 2.30 9.28
N LEU A 185 -10.41 1.94 10.31
CA LEU A 185 -11.77 1.43 10.13
C LEU A 185 -12.68 2.45 9.43
N LEU A 186 -12.35 3.75 9.49
CA LEU A 186 -13.05 4.79 8.74
C LEU A 186 -12.90 4.64 7.22
N HIS A 187 -11.89 3.91 6.74
CA HIS A 187 -11.74 3.58 5.32
C HIS A 187 -12.98 2.86 4.77
N TYR A 188 -13.52 1.90 5.54
CA TYR A 188 -14.67 1.10 5.13
C TYR A 188 -15.95 1.92 5.01
N VAL A 189 -16.01 3.10 5.61
CA VAL A 189 -17.17 4.00 5.52
C VAL A 189 -16.90 5.21 4.62
N SER A 190 -15.76 5.23 3.92
CA SER A 190 -15.53 6.21 2.88
C SER A 190 -16.52 6.03 1.73
N PRO A 191 -17.02 7.12 1.10
CA PRO A 191 -18.04 7.02 0.05
C PRO A 191 -17.63 6.11 -1.11
N GLN A 192 -16.35 6.17 -1.51
CA GLN A 192 -15.82 5.38 -2.63
C GLN A 192 -15.90 3.87 -2.35
N VAL A 193 -15.46 3.45 -1.16
CA VAL A 193 -15.49 2.03 -0.74
C VAL A 193 -16.92 1.57 -0.51
N LEU A 194 -17.76 2.40 0.14
CA LEU A 194 -19.16 2.07 0.37
C LEU A 194 -19.92 1.84 -0.92
N VAL A 195 -19.76 2.70 -1.93
CA VAL A 195 -20.44 2.55 -3.23
C VAL A 195 -19.98 1.29 -3.95
N ALA A 196 -18.67 1.03 -3.99
CA ALA A 196 -18.11 -0.16 -4.61
C ALA A 196 -18.64 -1.44 -3.95
N ASP A 197 -18.52 -1.54 -2.62
CA ASP A 197 -18.94 -2.73 -1.88
C ASP A 197 -20.47 -2.91 -1.87
N PHE A 198 -21.23 -1.82 -1.79
CA PHE A 198 -22.68 -1.86 -1.87
C PHE A 198 -23.16 -2.36 -3.23
N SER A 199 -22.47 -2.02 -4.32
CA SER A 199 -22.83 -2.55 -5.66
C SER A 199 -22.77 -4.07 -5.71
N ILE A 200 -21.82 -4.68 -4.99
CA ILE A 200 -21.65 -6.13 -4.90
C ILE A 200 -22.74 -6.72 -3.98
N VAL A 201 -22.92 -6.15 -2.79
CA VAL A 201 -23.90 -6.63 -1.78
C VAL A 201 -25.35 -6.38 -2.20
N SER A 202 -25.61 -5.40 -3.07
CA SER A 202 -26.97 -5.11 -3.57
C SER A 202 -27.57 -6.30 -4.33
N LYS A 203 -26.71 -7.12 -4.95
CA LYS A 203 -27.04 -8.33 -5.71
C LYS A 203 -27.20 -9.58 -4.83
N SER A 204 -26.89 -9.52 -3.53
CA SER A 204 -26.99 -10.66 -2.62
C SER A 204 -28.28 -10.67 -1.81
N GLU A 205 -28.48 -11.74 -1.02
CA GLU A 205 -29.66 -11.93 -0.16
C GLU A 205 -29.78 -10.89 0.95
N THR A 206 -30.99 -10.68 1.46
CA THR A 206 -31.31 -9.67 2.50
C THR A 206 -30.46 -9.80 3.76
N ALA A 207 -30.12 -11.02 4.20
CA ALA A 207 -29.29 -11.24 5.38
C ALA A 207 -27.90 -10.61 5.25
N TRP A 208 -27.27 -10.73 4.07
CA TRP A 208 -25.95 -10.14 3.80
C TRP A 208 -25.99 -8.61 3.79
N LYS A 209 -27.10 -8.01 3.38
CA LYS A 209 -27.31 -6.55 3.44
C LYS A 209 -27.30 -6.04 4.89
N SER A 210 -28.00 -6.75 5.79
CA SER A 210 -28.01 -6.40 7.21
C SER A 210 -26.62 -6.56 7.86
N VAL A 211 -25.92 -7.66 7.57
CA VAL A 211 -24.54 -7.88 8.05
C VAL A 211 -23.62 -6.78 7.53
N PHE A 212 -23.74 -6.40 6.26
CA PHE A 212 -22.98 -5.30 5.69
C PHE A 212 -23.23 -3.98 6.42
N VAL A 213 -24.50 -3.59 6.61
CA VAL A 213 -24.84 -2.34 7.32
C VAL A 213 -24.31 -2.34 8.75
N PHE A 214 -24.50 -3.43 9.49
CA PHE A 214 -24.02 -3.56 10.86
C PHE A 214 -22.49 -3.47 10.93
N HIS A 215 -21.79 -4.16 10.02
CA HIS A 215 -20.34 -4.09 9.93
C HIS A 215 -19.84 -2.66 9.66
N ARG A 216 -20.46 -1.94 8.71
CA ARG A 216 -20.09 -0.54 8.41
C ARG A 216 -20.36 0.38 9.59
N LEU A 217 -21.48 0.20 10.29
CA LEU A 217 -21.79 0.98 11.49
C LEU A 217 -20.77 0.72 12.61
N ALA A 218 -20.40 -0.55 12.83
CA ALA A 218 -19.36 -0.90 13.80
C ALA A 218 -17.99 -0.28 13.45
N CYS A 219 -17.58 -0.35 12.18
CA CYS A 219 -16.37 0.29 11.69
C CYS A 219 -16.39 1.81 11.87
N PHE A 220 -17.54 2.46 11.59
CA PHE A 220 -17.72 3.89 11.81
C PHE A 220 -17.55 4.25 13.28
N VAL A 221 -18.29 3.59 14.18
CA VAL A 221 -18.26 3.90 15.62
C VAL A 221 -16.86 3.74 16.18
N ILE A 222 -16.21 2.59 15.95
CA ILE A 222 -14.87 2.31 16.49
C ILE A 222 -13.84 3.25 15.88
N GLY A 223 -13.86 3.42 14.55
CA GLY A 223 -12.90 4.27 13.86
C GLY A 223 -13.05 5.76 14.21
N PHE A 224 -14.29 6.22 14.38
CA PHE A 224 -14.59 7.61 14.74
C PHE A 224 -14.23 7.91 16.19
N ASP A 225 -14.52 6.99 17.12
CA ASP A 225 -14.09 7.16 18.52
C ASP A 225 -12.56 7.16 18.66
N ALA A 226 -11.86 6.28 17.94
CA ALA A 226 -10.39 6.31 17.89
C ALA A 226 -9.85 7.64 17.34
N PHE A 227 -10.51 8.20 16.33
CA PHE A 227 -10.17 9.51 15.78
C PHE A 227 -10.39 10.64 16.81
N LEU A 228 -11.55 10.66 17.46
CA LEU A 228 -11.87 11.65 18.50
C LEU A 228 -10.92 11.55 19.69
N LEU A 229 -10.57 10.34 20.12
CA LEU A 229 -9.60 10.10 21.18
C LEU A 229 -8.27 10.79 20.85
N LYS A 230 -7.70 10.48 19.69
CA LYS A 230 -6.41 11.07 19.26
C LYS A 230 -6.48 12.57 19.02
N CYS A 231 -7.61 13.11 18.55
CA CYS A 231 -7.81 14.56 18.46
C CYS A 231 -7.75 15.25 19.83
N ARG A 232 -8.27 14.62 20.89
CA ARG A 232 -8.21 15.18 22.25
C ARG A 232 -6.79 15.17 22.78
N GLU A 233 -6.07 14.09 22.58
CA GLU A 233 -4.64 13.99 22.96
C GLU A 233 -3.82 15.05 22.21
N CYS A 234 -4.06 15.23 20.90
CA CYS A 234 -3.40 16.28 20.13
C CYS A 234 -3.73 17.70 20.60
N ARG A 235 -4.93 17.92 21.15
CA ARG A 235 -5.30 19.23 21.72
C ARG A 235 -4.47 19.55 22.96
N GLU A 236 -4.13 18.55 23.77
CA GLU A 236 -3.27 18.75 24.95
C GLU A 236 -1.86 19.20 24.53
N PHE A 237 -1.30 18.62 23.46
CA PHE A 237 -0.02 19.05 22.88
C PHE A 237 -0.03 20.50 22.34
N LEU A 238 -1.21 21.01 21.97
CA LEU A 238 -1.38 22.38 21.46
C LEU A 238 -1.72 23.41 22.56
N ALA A 239 -2.01 22.96 23.78
CA ALA A 239 -2.43 23.86 24.86
C ALA A 239 -1.27 24.58 25.55
N GLY A 240 -0.03 24.10 25.39
CA GLY A 240 1.19 24.67 25.96
C GLY A 240 2.17 25.23 24.93
N ASP A 241 3.38 25.53 25.37
CA ASP A 241 4.48 25.88 24.46
C ASP A 241 4.86 24.66 23.61
N LEU A 242 4.76 24.81 22.28
CA LEU A 242 4.99 23.71 21.36
C LEU A 242 6.44 23.21 21.42
N THR A 243 6.66 22.02 21.97
CA THR A 243 7.97 21.38 21.94
C THR A 243 8.21 20.67 20.60
N LEU A 244 9.47 20.34 20.29
CA LEU A 244 9.78 19.52 19.11
C LEU A 244 9.14 18.11 19.18
N GLY A 245 8.95 17.58 20.39
CA GLY A 245 8.26 16.32 20.62
C GLY A 245 6.78 16.42 20.24
N ASP A 246 6.11 17.50 20.66
CA ASP A 246 4.71 17.78 20.33
C ASP A 246 4.51 17.93 18.82
N LEU A 247 5.40 18.67 18.15
CA LEU A 247 5.37 18.79 16.69
C LEU A 247 5.53 17.42 16.01
N GLY A 248 6.44 16.58 16.50
CA GLY A 248 6.62 15.22 16.00
C GLY A 248 5.37 14.36 16.17
N ALA A 249 4.74 14.40 17.36
CA ALA A 249 3.49 13.70 17.65
C ALA A 249 2.35 14.14 16.72
N LEU A 250 2.21 15.46 16.50
CA LEU A 250 1.21 16.02 15.57
C LEU A 250 1.46 15.59 14.12
N LEU A 251 2.71 15.53 13.67
CA LEU A 251 3.06 15.05 12.33
C LEU A 251 2.75 13.56 12.16
N ILE A 252 2.99 12.73 13.19
CA ILE A 252 2.63 11.31 13.18
C ILE A 252 1.11 11.16 13.14
N PHE A 253 0.38 11.92 13.95
CA PHE A 253 -1.08 11.92 13.93
C PHE A 253 -1.62 12.35 12.54
N LEU A 254 -1.11 13.43 11.96
CA LEU A 254 -1.47 13.87 10.62
C LEU A 254 -1.24 12.76 9.60
N LYS A 255 -0.09 12.07 9.70
CA LYS A 255 0.21 10.92 8.84
C LYS A 255 -0.77 9.76 9.05
N GLN A 256 -1.22 9.47 10.28
CA GLN A 256 -2.25 8.47 10.54
C GLN A 256 -3.59 8.85 9.90
N VAL A 257 -3.98 10.14 9.96
CA VAL A 257 -5.18 10.65 9.30
C VAL A 257 -5.07 10.51 7.78
N LEU A 258 -3.95 10.89 7.18
CA LEU A 258 -3.69 10.65 5.75
C LEU A 258 -3.70 9.15 5.41
N GLY A 259 -3.25 8.32 6.33
CA GLY A 259 -3.25 6.85 6.23
C GLY A 259 -4.62 6.19 6.32
N ILE A 260 -5.69 6.92 6.68
CA ILE A 260 -7.07 6.40 6.63
C ILE A 260 -7.44 6.02 5.19
N VAL A 261 -7.00 6.81 4.21
CA VAL A 261 -7.16 6.50 2.78
C VAL A 261 -5.80 6.07 2.23
N GLN A 262 -5.55 4.77 2.21
CA GLN A 262 -4.32 4.21 1.66
C GLN A 262 -4.31 4.27 0.13
N LEU A 263 -4.04 5.46 -0.42
CA LEU A 263 -3.96 5.68 -1.87
C LEU A 263 -2.98 4.71 -2.54
N GLY A 264 -1.83 4.43 -1.92
CA GLY A 264 -0.85 3.49 -2.47
C GLY A 264 -1.38 2.07 -2.63
N MET A 265 -2.15 1.56 -1.67
CA MET A 265 -2.77 0.24 -1.78
C MET A 265 -3.81 0.22 -2.90
N PHE A 266 -4.63 1.28 -2.99
CA PHE A 266 -5.66 1.40 -4.01
C PHE A 266 -5.08 1.50 -5.43
N VAL A 267 -4.07 2.34 -5.64
CA VAL A 267 -3.38 2.46 -6.94
C VAL A 267 -2.78 1.12 -7.33
N ARG A 268 -2.09 0.45 -6.40
CA ARG A 268 -1.52 -0.88 -6.62
C ARG A 268 -2.57 -1.92 -6.96
N ASP A 269 -3.70 -1.96 -6.25
CA ASP A 269 -4.77 -2.92 -6.55
C ASP A 269 -5.43 -2.65 -7.91
N ARG A 270 -5.57 -1.39 -8.31
CA ARG A 270 -6.04 -1.04 -9.65
C ARG A 270 -5.06 -1.47 -10.74
N LEU A 271 -3.76 -1.27 -10.53
CA LEU A 271 -2.72 -1.76 -11.43
C LEU A 271 -2.77 -3.28 -11.55
N PHE A 272 -2.98 -3.99 -10.44
CA PHE A 272 -3.15 -5.44 -10.45
C PHE A 272 -4.42 -5.90 -11.17
N ILE A 273 -5.55 -5.21 -10.99
CA ILE A 273 -6.78 -5.51 -11.74
C ILE A 273 -6.51 -5.32 -13.24
N PHE A 274 -5.89 -4.20 -13.62
CA PHE A 274 -5.55 -3.91 -15.00
C PHE A 274 -4.69 -5.01 -15.65
N ILE A 275 -3.71 -5.56 -14.93
CA ILE A 275 -2.81 -6.58 -15.47
C ILE A 275 -3.41 -7.99 -15.45
N PHE A 276 -4.06 -8.36 -14.34
CA PHE A 276 -4.45 -9.75 -14.10
C PHE A 276 -5.91 -10.06 -14.42
N ALA A 277 -6.83 -9.09 -14.36
CA ALA A 277 -8.24 -9.31 -14.69
C ALA A 277 -8.52 -9.22 -16.19
N GLY A 278 -7.64 -8.57 -16.96
CA GLY A 278 -7.84 -8.38 -18.40
C GLY A 278 -8.95 -7.37 -18.71
N GLU A 279 -9.70 -7.63 -19.79
CA GLU A 279 -10.66 -6.68 -20.37
C GLU A 279 -11.89 -6.41 -19.50
N ASP A 280 -12.35 -7.40 -18.71
CA ASP A 280 -13.58 -7.27 -17.92
C ASP A 280 -13.40 -6.41 -16.65
N GLY A 281 -12.14 -6.17 -16.23
CA GLY A 281 -11.81 -5.42 -15.02
C GLY A 281 -12.26 -6.08 -13.71
N ILE A 282 -12.62 -7.37 -13.72
CA ILE A 282 -13.11 -8.11 -12.55
C ILE A 282 -12.14 -9.25 -12.21
N MET A 283 -11.43 -9.11 -11.09
CA MET A 283 -10.46 -10.11 -10.67
C MET A 283 -11.12 -11.43 -10.22
N GLN A 284 -11.01 -12.48 -11.03
CA GLN A 284 -11.51 -13.81 -10.73
C GLN A 284 -10.59 -14.54 -9.72
N MET A 285 -11.09 -15.59 -9.05
CA MET A 285 -10.29 -16.35 -8.06
C MET A 285 -9.00 -16.94 -8.63
N GLY A 286 -9.02 -17.39 -9.90
CA GLY A 286 -7.84 -17.89 -10.59
C GLY A 286 -6.80 -16.80 -10.85
N GLU A 287 -7.24 -15.60 -11.23
CA GLU A 287 -6.39 -14.44 -11.50
C GLU A 287 -5.81 -13.86 -10.21
N ALA A 288 -6.61 -13.79 -9.14
CA ALA A 288 -6.13 -13.44 -7.80
C ALA A 288 -5.04 -14.42 -7.33
N SER A 289 -5.17 -15.71 -7.65
CA SER A 289 -4.15 -16.71 -7.35
C SER A 289 -2.87 -16.49 -8.17
N LYS A 290 -2.99 -16.13 -9.46
CA LYS A 290 -1.86 -15.75 -10.32
C LYS A 290 -1.14 -14.50 -9.79
N LYS A 291 -1.88 -13.44 -9.44
CA LYS A 291 -1.34 -12.22 -8.77
C LYS A 291 -0.50 -12.60 -7.55
N LYS A 292 -1.04 -13.45 -6.68
CA LYS A 292 -0.37 -13.86 -5.44
C LYS A 292 0.91 -14.67 -5.71
N VAL A 293 0.87 -15.59 -6.68
CA VAL A 293 2.05 -16.35 -7.12
C VAL A 293 3.11 -15.39 -7.70
N TRP A 294 2.71 -14.45 -8.56
CA TRP A 294 3.60 -13.47 -9.16
C TRP A 294 4.28 -12.60 -8.10
N ASN A 295 3.55 -12.06 -7.12
CA ASN A 295 4.13 -11.29 -6.02
C ASN A 295 5.15 -12.11 -5.21
N ALA A 296 4.86 -13.38 -4.92
CA ALA A 296 5.77 -14.26 -4.19
C ALA A 296 7.04 -14.57 -5.01
N MET A 297 6.90 -14.77 -6.32
CA MET A 297 8.02 -14.96 -7.23
C MET A 297 8.86 -13.69 -7.38
N LEU A 298 8.24 -12.51 -7.40
CA LEU A 298 8.95 -11.23 -7.43
C LEU A 298 9.81 -11.03 -6.19
N VAL A 299 9.25 -11.27 -4.99
CA VAL A 299 10.04 -11.20 -3.75
C VAL A 299 11.21 -12.18 -3.80
N ARG A 300 10.97 -13.42 -4.25
CA ARG A 300 12.05 -14.40 -4.44
C ARG A 300 13.14 -13.87 -5.35
N GLU A 301 12.77 -13.29 -6.50
CA GLU A 301 13.73 -12.83 -7.48
C GLU A 301 14.55 -11.65 -6.95
N ILE A 302 13.92 -10.70 -6.26
CA ILE A 302 14.61 -9.59 -5.58
C ILE A 302 15.69 -10.13 -4.61
N PHE A 303 15.38 -11.14 -3.80
CA PHE A 303 16.35 -11.76 -2.89
C PHE A 303 17.42 -12.63 -3.58
N ARG A 304 17.20 -13.04 -4.83
CA ARG A 304 18.21 -13.76 -5.64
C ARG A 304 19.14 -12.79 -6.35
N THR A 305 18.61 -11.67 -6.84
CA THR A 305 19.35 -10.67 -7.59
C THR A 305 20.21 -9.79 -6.68
N PHE A 306 19.70 -9.45 -5.48
CA PHE A 306 20.36 -8.52 -4.57
C PHE A 306 20.85 -9.20 -3.29
N SER A 307 21.88 -8.62 -2.66
CA SER A 307 22.26 -8.97 -1.30
C SER A 307 21.12 -8.68 -0.33
N LEU A 308 21.09 -9.38 0.82
CA LEU A 308 19.98 -9.33 1.78
C LEU A 308 19.58 -7.89 2.17
N ASP A 309 20.56 -7.04 2.46
CA ASP A 309 20.40 -5.63 2.80
C ASP A 309 19.75 -4.83 1.67
N LYS A 310 20.27 -4.97 0.44
CA LYS A 310 19.73 -4.31 -0.74
C LYS A 310 18.32 -4.81 -1.08
N ALA A 311 18.06 -6.10 -0.95
CA ALA A 311 16.74 -6.68 -1.17
C ALA A 311 15.70 -6.10 -0.20
N MET A 312 16.04 -5.99 1.10
CA MET A 312 15.18 -5.34 2.09
C MET A 312 14.94 -3.87 1.76
N VAL A 313 15.97 -3.13 1.34
CA VAL A 313 15.84 -1.73 0.93
C VAL A 313 14.92 -1.59 -0.28
N VAL A 314 15.08 -2.43 -1.31
CA VAL A 314 14.19 -2.45 -2.48
C VAL A 314 12.75 -2.71 -2.04
N LEU A 315 12.51 -3.70 -1.19
CA LEU A 315 11.16 -4.05 -0.74
C LEU A 315 10.52 -2.96 0.16
N LEU A 316 11.30 -2.29 1.01
CA LEU A 316 10.83 -1.18 1.86
C LEU A 316 10.54 0.11 1.08
N SER A 317 11.19 0.27 -0.06
CA SER A 317 11.06 1.44 -0.93
C SER A 317 10.30 1.17 -2.22
N PHE A 318 9.66 0.00 -2.33
CA PHE A 318 8.97 -0.39 -3.55
C PHE A 318 7.70 0.44 -3.74
N ASP A 319 7.57 1.07 -4.90
CA ASP A 319 6.45 1.94 -5.25
C ASP A 319 5.77 1.53 -6.58
N ASP A 320 4.85 2.37 -7.05
CA ASP A 320 4.12 2.18 -8.31
C ASP A 320 5.03 2.35 -9.54
N SER A 321 6.07 3.18 -9.46
CA SER A 321 7.03 3.36 -10.55
C SER A 321 7.86 2.11 -10.78
N ASP A 322 8.23 1.42 -9.69
CA ASP A 322 8.92 0.14 -9.73
C ASP A 322 8.06 -0.94 -10.36
N PHE A 323 6.79 -0.97 -9.97
CA PHE A 323 5.82 -1.88 -10.54
C PHE A 323 5.64 -1.63 -12.05
N GLN A 324 5.49 -0.37 -12.46
CA GLN A 324 5.38 0.00 -13.87
C GLN A 324 6.62 -0.43 -14.66
N LYS A 325 7.81 -0.25 -14.08
CA LYS A 325 9.08 -0.65 -14.68
C LYS A 325 9.19 -2.16 -14.91
N LEU A 326 8.63 -2.97 -14.01
CA LEU A 326 8.60 -4.43 -14.18
C LEU A 326 7.60 -4.84 -15.27
N VAL A 327 6.45 -4.17 -15.37
CA VAL A 327 5.37 -4.64 -16.25
C VAL A 327 5.56 -4.18 -17.69
N LEU A 328 6.16 -3.01 -17.92
CA LEU A 328 6.27 -2.40 -19.24
C LEU A 328 7.70 -2.48 -19.77
N ASN A 329 7.87 -3.15 -20.91
CA ASN A 329 9.11 -3.16 -21.66
C ASN A 329 9.09 -2.08 -22.74
N ASP A 330 10.14 -1.27 -22.78
CA ASP A 330 10.37 -0.28 -23.83
C ASP A 330 11.12 -0.94 -25.00
N THR A 331 10.47 -0.97 -26.17
CA THR A 331 11.04 -1.56 -27.39
C THR A 331 12.34 -0.88 -27.82
N ASN A 332 12.51 0.41 -27.52
CA ASN A 332 13.71 1.15 -27.88
C ASN A 332 14.95 0.64 -27.13
N LYS A 333 14.79 0.18 -25.88
CA LYS A 333 15.87 -0.48 -25.14
C LYS A 333 16.25 -1.83 -25.74
N LEU A 334 15.28 -2.57 -26.30
CA LEU A 334 15.53 -3.86 -26.93
C LEU A 334 16.27 -3.69 -28.26
N GLY A 335 15.93 -2.68 -29.06
CA GLY A 335 16.61 -2.39 -30.33
C GLY A 335 18.11 -2.10 -30.16
N GLY A 336 18.49 -1.35 -29.13
CA GLY A 336 19.90 -1.05 -28.84
C GLY A 336 20.72 -2.25 -28.33
N LYS A 337 20.08 -3.22 -27.66
CA LYS A 337 20.74 -4.46 -27.21
C LYS A 337 20.76 -5.52 -28.31
N ALA A 338 19.68 -5.68 -29.07
CA ALA A 338 19.59 -6.64 -30.17
C ALA A 338 20.53 -6.28 -31.34
N ALA A 339 20.68 -4.98 -31.66
CA ALA A 339 21.67 -4.52 -32.64
C ALA A 339 23.13 -4.79 -32.22
N LYS A 340 23.38 -5.02 -30.92
CA LYS A 340 24.70 -5.33 -30.37
C LYS A 340 24.98 -6.83 -30.22
N ILE A 341 23.97 -7.67 -30.43
CA ILE A 341 24.03 -9.15 -30.32
C ILE A 341 23.78 -9.81 -31.68
N ALA A 342 23.69 -9.04 -32.78
CA ALA A 342 23.81 -9.63 -34.11
C ALA A 342 25.23 -10.21 -34.22
N PRO A 343 25.38 -11.54 -34.34
CA PRO A 343 26.70 -12.15 -34.46
C PRO A 343 27.35 -11.61 -35.72
N GLU A 344 28.59 -11.17 -35.57
CA GLU A 344 29.53 -11.02 -36.66
C GLU A 344 29.48 -12.35 -37.43
N THR A 345 28.73 -12.38 -38.53
CA THR A 345 28.67 -13.54 -39.41
C THR A 345 30.07 -13.68 -39.95
N THR A 346 30.85 -14.55 -39.30
CA THR A 346 32.03 -15.19 -39.88
C THR A 346 31.54 -15.83 -41.17
N SER A 347 31.78 -15.12 -42.27
CA SER A 347 31.80 -15.64 -43.61
C SER A 347 32.96 -16.63 -43.68
N ASP A 348 32.75 -17.84 -43.17
CA ASP A 348 33.55 -18.96 -43.58
C ASP A 348 33.04 -19.34 -44.98
N GLU A 349 33.79 -18.85 -45.96
CA GLU A 349 33.76 -19.27 -47.36
C GLU A 349 33.83 -20.80 -47.42
N ASP A 350 32.73 -21.40 -47.86
CA ASP A 350 32.66 -22.81 -48.25
C ASP A 350 33.20 -22.88 -49.69
N ASP A 351 34.50 -23.07 -49.81
CA ASP A 351 35.20 -23.38 -51.06
C ASP A 351 34.71 -24.76 -51.54
N THR A 352 33.79 -24.71 -52.50
CA THR A 352 33.49 -25.83 -53.40
C THR A 352 34.71 -26.13 -54.23
N ASP A 353 35.33 -27.28 -54.03
CA ASP A 353 36.07 -27.99 -55.09
C ASP A 353 36.16 -29.48 -54.77
N GLU A 354 35.78 -30.28 -55.77
CA GLU A 354 36.39 -31.55 -56.20
C GLU A 354 35.36 -32.59 -56.68
N ASP A 355 35.23 -32.59 -58.00
CA ASP A 355 34.99 -33.72 -58.89
C ASP A 355 35.52 -35.06 -58.37
N SER A 356 34.80 -36.16 -58.64
CA SER A 356 35.36 -37.30 -59.40
C SER A 356 34.35 -38.42 -59.64
N ASP A 357 34.04 -38.56 -60.92
CA ASP A 357 33.81 -39.77 -61.73
C ASP A 357 33.78 -41.18 -61.07
N ALA A 358 32.66 -41.87 -61.33
CA ALA A 358 32.50 -43.23 -61.90
C ALA A 358 33.14 -44.46 -61.18
N PRO A 359 32.79 -45.72 -61.53
CA PRO A 359 31.89 -46.21 -62.59
C PRO A 359 30.56 -46.85 -62.12
#